data_AF-A0A919X6G0-F1
#
_entry.id   AF-A0A919X6G0-F1
#
_cell.length_a   1.000
_cell.length_b   1.000
_cell.length_c   1.000
_cell.angle_alpha   90.00
_cell.angle_beta   90.00
_cell.angle_gamma   90.00
#
_symmetry.space_group_name_H-M   'P 1'
#
loop_
_entity.id
_entity.type
_entity.pdbx_description
1 polymer ?
#
loop_
_entity_poly.entity_id
_entity_poly.type
_entity_poly.pdbx_seq_one_letter_code
_entity_poly.pdbx_strand_id
1 'polypeptide(L)' 'MPKYTANAYLAHKGKIVKPGEELDLTAKQADFLKDKVIEVKKDTKGAADKSSSKKEEQKETK' A
#
# COMPACT_ATOMS: atom_id res chain seq x y z
N MET A 1 -10.50 -9.42 6.12
CA MET A 1 -9.46 -8.60 6.78
C MET A 1 -9.93 -7.14 6.70
N PRO A 2 -9.55 -6.28 7.65
CA PRO A 2 -9.86 -4.86 7.56
C PRO A 2 -9.08 -4.22 6.40
N LYS A 3 -9.74 -3.30 5.69
CA LYS A 3 -9.15 -2.55 4.59
C LYS A 3 -8.61 -1.22 5.09
N TYR A 4 -7.40 -0.91 4.63
CA TYR A 4 -6.73 0.34 4.93
C TYR A 4 -6.28 0.99 3.63
N THR A 5 -6.27 2.31 3.60
CA THR A 5 -5.67 3.10 2.52
C THR A 5 -4.24 3.42 2.90
N ALA A 6 -3.28 3.16 2.02
CA ALA A 6 -1.92 3.61 2.21
C ALA A 6 -1.87 5.14 2.15
N ASN A 7 -1.16 5.76 3.09
CA ASN A 7 -0.85 7.20 3.09
C ASN A 7 0.60 7.46 2.61
N ALA A 8 1.39 6.40 2.43
CA ALA A 8 2.77 6.45 1.96
C ALA A 8 3.07 5.27 1.03
N TYR A 9 4.26 5.28 0.41
CA TYR A 9 4.75 4.11 -0.33
C TYR A 9 5.05 2.96 0.63
N LEU A 10 4.37 1.83 0.43
CA LEU A 10 4.50 0.64 1.28
C LEU A 10 4.86 -0.57 0.44
N ALA A 11 5.72 -1.43 0.97
CA ALA A 11 5.96 -2.75 0.39
C ALA A 11 5.00 -3.75 1.05
N HIS A 12 4.05 -4.29 0.29
CA HIS A 12 3.13 -5.31 0.77
C HIS A 12 3.10 -6.50 -0.20
N LYS A 13 3.39 -7.70 0.32
CA LYS A 13 3.43 -8.96 -0.47
C LYS A 13 4.32 -8.89 -1.73
N GLY A 14 5.48 -8.23 -1.62
CA GLY A 14 6.40 -8.05 -2.75
C GLY A 14 5.91 -7.06 -3.82
N LYS A 15 4.82 -6.33 -3.56
CA LYS A 15 4.34 -5.23 -4.40
C LYS A 15 4.53 -3.90 -3.70
N ILE A 16 4.82 -2.86 -4.47
CA ILE A 16 4.84 -1.49 -3.98
C ILE A 16 3.41 -0.95 -4.09
N VAL A 17 2.84 -0.61 -2.95
CA VAL A 17 1.53 0.00 -2.77
C VAL A 17 1.72 1.51 -2.65
N LYS A 18 0.99 2.27 -3.45
CA LYS A 18 1.10 3.72 -3.48
C LYS A 18 0.24 4.40 -2.41
N PRO A 19 0.57 5.63 -2.00
CA PRO A 19 -0.39 6.44 -1.26
C PRO A 19 -1.70 6.57 -2.06
N GLY A 20 -2.84 6.38 -1.39
CA GLY A 20 -4.18 6.34 -1.97
C GLY A 20 -4.65 4.96 -2.41
N GLU A 21 -3.79 3.94 -2.41
CA GLU A 21 -4.16 2.58 -2.78
C GLU A 21 -4.72 1.82 -1.56
N GLU A 22 -5.83 1.11 -1.78
CA GLU A 22 -6.44 0.25 -0.76
C GLU A 22 -5.69 -1.07 -0.66
N LEU A 23 -5.38 -1.48 0.58
CA LEU A 23 -4.78 -2.75 0.87
C LEU A 23 -5.43 -3.41 2.09
N ASP A 24 -5.53 -4.74 2.05
CA ASP A 24 -5.92 -5.53 3.19
C ASP A 24 -4.72 -5.69 4.13
N LEU A 25 -4.83 -5.12 5.32
CA LEU A 25 -3.85 -5.27 6.38
C LEU A 25 -4.50 -5.89 7.61
N THR A 26 -3.68 -6.54 8.40
CA THR A 26 -4.08 -7.00 9.73
C THR A 26 -3.98 -5.83 10.71
N ALA A 27 -4.80 -5.80 11.76
CA ALA A 27 -4.72 -4.76 12.80
C ALA A 27 -3.30 -4.57 13.37
N LYS A 28 -2.55 -5.67 13.53
CA LYS A 28 -1.15 -5.63 13.93
C LYS A 28 -0.25 -4.91 12.91
N GLN A 29 -0.45 -5.15 11.61
CA GLN A 29 0.32 -4.47 10.57
C GLN A 29 -0.05 -2.99 10.49
N ALA A 30 -1.34 -2.66 10.64
CA ALA A 30 -1.79 -1.27 10.71
C ALA A 30 -1.18 -0.53 11.92
N ASP A 31 -1.11 -1.19 13.08
CA ASP A 31 -0.45 -0.65 14.28
C ASP A 31 1.06 -0.39 14.07
N PHE A 32 1.76 -1.29 13.36
CA PHE A 32 3.15 -1.06 12.95
C PHE A 32 3.31 0.13 12.00
N LEU A 33 2.32 0.36 11.14
CA LEU A 33 2.35 1.39 10.10
C LEU A 33 1.87 2.75 10.62
N LYS A 34 1.10 2.80 11.71
CA LYS A 34 0.56 4.01 12.34
C LYS A 34 0.03 4.99 11.29
N ASP A 35 0.66 6.16 11.17
CA ASP A 35 0.30 7.25 10.25
C ASP A 35 0.46 6.92 8.75
N LYS A 36 1.10 5.80 8.41
CA LYS A 36 1.30 5.39 7.02
C LYS A 36 0.07 4.70 6.43
N VAL A 37 -0.92 4.35 7.23
CA VAL A 37 -2.16 3.72 6.77
C VAL A 37 -3.36 4.30 7.48
N ILE A 38 -4.44 4.47 6.74
CA ILE A 38 -5.68 5.05 7.24
C ILE A 38 -6.74 3.96 7.13
N GLU A 39 -7.40 3.63 8.24
CA GLU A 39 -8.50 2.68 8.18
C GLU A 39 -9.61 3.25 7.30
N VAL A 40 -10.10 2.46 6.34
CA VAL A 40 -11.20 2.89 5.47
C VAL A 40 -12.50 2.88 6.28
N LYS A 41 -12.68 3.88 7.13
CA LYS A 41 -13.98 4.31 7.65
C LYS A 41 -14.57 5.21 6.57
N LYS A 42 -15.85 5.02 6.24
CA LYS A 42 -16.56 5.62 5.09
C LYS A 42 -16.57 7.16 4.99
N ASP A 43 -15.81 7.86 5.82
CA ASP A 43 -15.80 9.31 5.94
C ASP A 43 -14.35 9.80 6.04
N THR A 44 -13.65 9.94 4.90
CA THR A 44 -12.78 11.10 4.59
C THR A 44 -12.03 10.95 3.27
N LYS A 45 -11.84 12.11 2.66
CA LYS A 45 -11.45 12.47 1.29
C LYS A 45 -9.93 12.64 1.19
N GLY A 46 -9.28 12.08 0.15
CA GLY A 46 -8.07 12.70 -0.45
C GLY A 46 -6.90 11.79 -0.86
N ALA A 47 -6.41 12.05 -2.08
CA ALA A 47 -5.25 11.50 -2.83
C ALA A 47 -5.45 10.09 -3.43
N ALA A 48 -5.77 9.86 -4.71
CA ALA A 48 -5.30 10.43 -6.00
C ALA A 48 -3.76 10.27 -6.16
N ASP A 49 -3.14 9.77 -7.23
CA ASP A 49 -3.53 9.53 -8.62
C ASP A 49 -2.42 8.65 -9.27
N LYS A 50 -2.82 7.66 -10.08
CA LYS A 50 -2.13 7.03 -11.23
C LYS A 50 -0.70 6.43 -11.14
N SER A 51 -0.47 5.54 -12.10
CA SER A 51 0.81 5.27 -12.81
C SER A 51 1.53 3.97 -12.48
N SER A 52 1.14 2.92 -13.21
CA SER A 52 1.96 1.80 -13.65
C SER A 52 3.44 2.12 -13.91
N SER A 53 4.34 1.19 -13.54
CA SER A 53 5.58 0.78 -14.24
C SER A 53 6.44 -0.06 -13.26
N LYS A 54 6.46 -1.39 -13.38
CA LYS A 54 7.37 -2.21 -14.22
C LYS A 54 8.86 -2.04 -13.85
N LYS A 55 9.40 -3.05 -13.16
CA LYS A 55 10.73 -3.61 -13.39
C LYS A 55 10.69 -5.06 -12.87
N GLU A 56 10.29 -6.00 -13.73
CA GLU A 56 11.17 -6.65 -14.70
C GLU A 56 12.19 -7.54 -13.97
N GLU A 57 11.89 -8.83 -14.11
CA GLU A 57 12.73 -10.01 -14.08
C GLU A 57 14.21 -9.77 -14.44
N GLN A 58 15.06 -10.70 -14.00
CA GLN A 58 16.46 -10.96 -14.42
C GLN A 58 17.58 -10.54 -13.45
N LYS A 59 18.12 -11.55 -12.74
CA LYS A 59 19.55 -11.81 -12.58
C LYS A 59 19.73 -13.30 -12.90
N GLU A 60 19.86 -13.66 -14.17
CA GLU A 60 21.12 -13.71 -14.94
C GLU A 60 22.10 -14.72 -14.33
N THR A 61 22.04 -15.90 -14.92
CA THR A 61 23.00 -16.99 -14.93
C THR A 61 24.32 -16.49 -15.51
N LYS A 62 25.42 -16.71 -14.79
CA LYS A 62 26.73 -16.86 -15.44
C LYS A 62 27.60 -17.80 -14.62
#